data_AF-A0A806T781-F1
#
_entry.id   AF-A0A806T781-F1
#
_cell.length_a   1.000
_cell.length_b   1.000
_cell.length_c   1.000
_cell.angle_alpha   90.00
_cell.angle_beta   90.00
_cell.angle_gamma   90.00
#
_symmetry.space_group_name_H-M   'P 1'
#
loop_
_entity.id
_entity.type
_entity.pdbx_description
1 polymer ?
#
loop_
_entity_poly.entity_id
_entity_poly.type
_entity_poly.pdbx_seq_one_letter_code
_entity_poly.pdbx_strand_id
1 'polypeptide(L)' 'MLTYSINIKLIKQKRLEHKYTLQEMSEVLGLANRSLYLKRENGYQKFKANELPLLSKKLGIPLNDFFIPNVEKSSKGER' A
#
# COMPACT_ATOMS: atom_id res chain seq x y z
N MET A 1 -20.57 -9.45 -2.69
CA MET A 1 -19.32 -9.77 -1.97
C MET A 1 -18.56 -8.47 -1.75
N LEU A 2 -18.11 -8.18 -0.53
CA LEU A 2 -17.22 -7.03 -0.29
C LEU A 2 -15.85 -7.37 -0.88
N THR A 3 -15.37 -6.56 -1.82
CA THR A 3 -13.99 -6.68 -2.32
C THR A 3 -13.14 -5.62 -1.62
N TYR A 4 -11.89 -5.95 -1.30
CA TYR A 4 -10.96 -5.03 -0.63
C TYR A 4 -9.79 -4.70 -1.55
N SER A 5 -9.37 -3.44 -1.53
CA SER A 5 -8.19 -2.94 -2.25
C SER A 5 -7.13 -2.47 -1.26
N ILE A 6 -5.86 -2.54 -1.67
CA ILE A 6 -4.76 -2.04 -0.86
C ILE A 6 -4.66 -0.52 -0.95
N ASN A 7 -4.55 0.14 0.19
CA ASN A 7 -4.39 1.58 0.33
C ASN A 7 -2.95 2.04 0.02
N ILE A 8 -2.57 1.99 -1.26
CA ILE A 8 -1.24 2.43 -1.71
C ILE A 8 -0.96 3.91 -1.41
N LYS A 9 -2.01 4.74 -1.32
CA LYS A 9 -1.90 6.17 -0.96
C LYS A 9 -1.47 6.34 0.49
N LEU A 10 -2.09 5.62 1.41
CA LEU A 10 -1.72 5.63 2.83
C LEU A 10 -0.28 5.15 3.03
N ILE A 11 0.09 4.04 2.36
CA ILE A 11 1.47 3.50 2.41
C ILE A 11 2.48 4.56 1.97
N LYS A 12 2.23 5.23 0.83
CA LYS A 12 3.10 6.30 0.32
C LYS A 12 3.18 7.48 1.28
N GLN A 13 2.04 7.94 1.78
CA GLN A 13 1.98 9.06 2.71
C GLN A 13 2.81 8.78 3.96
N LYS A 14 2.61 7.61 4.57
CA LYS A 14 3.32 7.21 5.79
C LYS A 14 4.81 7.04 5.55
N ARG A 15 5.20 6.45 4.42
CA ARG A 15 6.61 6.40 4.02
C ARG A 15 7.25 7.80 4.00
N LEU A 16 6.55 8.79 3.43
CA LEU A 16 7.03 10.17 3.36
C LEU A 16 7.05 10.86 4.73
N GLU A 17 6.05 10.64 5.58
CA GLU A 17 6.01 11.14 6.97
C GLU A 17 7.22 10.64 7.78
N HIS A 18 7.57 9.36 7.61
CA HIS A 18 8.76 8.76 8.24
C HIS A 18 10.08 9.06 7.51
N LYS A 19 10.04 9.79 6.38
CA LYS A 19 11.19 10.09 5.51
C LYS A 19 11.94 8.85 5.00
N TYR A 20 11.26 7.70 4.90
CA TYR A 20 11.87 6.49 4.37
C TYR A 20 12.07 6.59 2.85
N THR A 21 13.26 6.20 2.42
CA THR A 21 13.61 6.10 1.00
C THR A 21 12.97 4.86 0.37
N LEU A 22 12.87 4.86 -0.96
CA LEU A 22 12.40 3.69 -1.71
C LEU A 22 13.34 2.48 -1.54
N GLN A 23 14.63 2.75 -1.30
CA GLN A 23 15.65 1.72 -1.09
C GLN A 23 15.45 1.01 0.25
N GLU A 24 15.30 1.75 1.35
CA GLU A 24 15.01 1.19 2.67
C GLU A 24 13.73 0.35 2.66
N MET A 25 12.68 0.81 1.97
CA MET A 25 11.43 0.06 1.87
C MET A 25 11.60 -1.21 1.02
N SER A 26 12.43 -1.17 -0.03
CA SER A 26 12.74 -2.36 -0.81
C SER A 26 13.51 -3.40 -0.01
N GLU A 27 14.43 -2.98 0.86
CA GLU A 27 15.20 -3.85 1.74
C GLU A 27 14.31 -4.54 2.78
N VAL A 28 13.39 -3.80 3.40
CA VAL A 28 12.40 -4.37 4.34
C VAL A 28 11.55 -5.46 3.70
N LEU A 29 11.24 -5.30 2.41
CA LEU A 29 10.45 -6.26 1.65
C LEU A 29 11.28 -7.37 0.98
N GLY A 30 12.61 -7.35 1.12
CA GLY A 30 13.51 -8.30 0.45
C GLY A 30 13.46 -8.19 -1.08
N LEU A 31 13.18 -7.00 -1.63
CA LEU A 31 13.10 -6.78 -3.07
C LEU A 31 14.49 -6.51 -3.66
N ALA A 32 14.71 -6.99 -4.88
CA ALA A 32 15.99 -6.85 -5.57
C ALA A 32 16.39 -5.38 -5.85
N ASN A 33 15.44 -4.46 -5.94
CA ASN A 33 15.74 -3.04 -6.16
C ASN A 33 14.59 -2.12 -5.73
N ARG A 34 14.93 -0.84 -5.49
CA ARG A 34 13.99 0.25 -5.18
C ARG A 34 12.87 0.44 -6.20
N SER A 35 13.11 0.12 -7.47
CA SER A 35 12.12 0.29 -8.55
C SER A 35 10.95 -0.69 -8.42
N LEU A 36 11.19 -1.90 -7.89
CA LEU A 36 10.12 -2.86 -7.58
C LEU A 36 9.20 -2.37 -6.46
N TYR A 37 9.76 -1.67 -5.47
CA TYR A 37 8.95 -1.02 -4.44
C TYR A 37 8.14 0.14 -5.03
N LEU A 38 8.77 1.00 -5.83
CA LEU A 38 8.11 2.12 -6.51
C LEU A 38 6.93 1.68 -7.37
N LYS A 39 7.06 0.55 -8.10
CA LYS A 39 5.96 -0.02 -8.90
C LYS A 39 4.76 -0.42 -8.06
N ARG A 40 4.99 -0.95 -6.85
CA ARG A 40 3.91 -1.28 -5.91
C ARG A 40 3.22 -0.04 -5.37
N GLU A 41 4.02 0.92 -4.92
CA GLU A 41 3.51 2.17 -4.35
C GLU A 41 2.73 3.01 -5.37
N ASN A 42 3.08 2.94 -6.65
CA ASN A 42 2.36 3.60 -7.74
C ASN A 42 1.19 2.76 -8.30
N GLY A 43 0.98 1.53 -7.81
CA GLY A 43 -0.13 0.67 -8.24
C GLY A 43 0.08 -0.09 -9.55
N TYR A 44 1.27 -0.02 -10.17
CA TYR A 44 1.62 -0.84 -11.33
C TYR A 44 1.71 -2.34 -10.97
N GLN A 45 2.06 -2.65 -9.72
CA GLN A 45 2.07 -4.00 -9.17
C GLN A 45 1.33 -4.01 -7.82
N LYS A 46 0.68 -5.12 -7.49
CA LYS A 46 0.04 -5.28 -6.18
C LYS A 46 1.07 -5.67 -5.12
N PHE A 47 0.91 -5.17 -3.91
CA PHE A 47 1.61 -5.71 -2.74
C PHE A 47 1.17 -7.15 -2.50
N LYS A 48 2.13 -8.02 -2.19
CA LYS A 48 1.86 -9.43 -1.87
C LYS A 48 1.38 -9.54 -0.42
N ALA A 49 0.59 -10.57 -0.12
CA ALA A 49 0.04 -10.77 1.22
C ALA A 49 1.13 -10.89 2.31
N ASN A 50 2.28 -11.47 1.98
CA ASN A 50 3.42 -11.60 2.90
C ASN A 50 4.20 -10.29 3.10
N GLU A 51 4.04 -9.30 2.22
CA GLU A 51 4.70 -7.98 2.31
C GLU A 51 3.95 -7.03 3.26
N LEU A 52 2.62 -7.18 3.38
CA LEU A 52 1.78 -6.27 4.16
C LEU A 52 2.10 -6.27 5.67
N PRO A 53 2.34 -7.42 6.34
CA PRO A 53 2.76 -7.43 7.74
C PRO A 53 4.12 -6.75 7.97
N LEU A 54 5.03 -6.83 7.01
CA LEU A 54 6.34 -6.18 7.08
C LEU A 54 6.19 -4.66 6.99
N LEU A 55 5.33 -4.18 6.08
CA LEU A 55 4.98 -2.77 5.96
C LEU A 55 4.29 -2.25 7.22
N SER A 56 3.38 -3.03 7.80
CA SER A 56 2.68 -2.68 9.03
C SER A 56 3.68 -2.42 10.16
N LYS A 57 4.64 -3.32 10.35
CA LYS A 57 5.71 -3.17 11.35
C LYS A 57 6.62 -1.98 11.06
N LYS A 58 7.06 -1.80 9.82
CA LYS A 58 8.00 -0.73 9.44
C LYS A 58 7.37 0.67 9.50
N LEU A 59 6.12 0.80 9.08
CA LEU A 59 5.39 2.07 9.04
C LEU A 59 4.63 2.35 10.34
N GLY A 60 4.56 1.40 11.27
CA GLY A 60 3.83 1.55 12.54
C GLY A 60 2.31 1.69 12.35
N ILE A 61 1.76 1.12 11.28
CA ILE A 61 0.33 1.22 10.94
C ILE A 61 -0.32 -0.14 11.15
N PRO A 62 -1.52 -0.22 11.75
CA PRO A 62 -2.29 -1.46 11.79
C PRO A 62 -2.51 -2.05 10.40
N LEU A 63 -2.32 -3.37 10.27
CA LEU A 63 -2.50 -4.10 9.00
C LEU A 63 -3.89 -3.85 8.38
N ASN A 64 -4.92 -3.68 9.20
CA ASN A 64 -6.29 -3.42 8.77
C ASN A 64 -6.45 -2.10 7.99
N ASP A 65 -5.66 -1.07 8.31
CA ASP A 65 -5.76 0.25 7.66
C ASP A 65 -5.25 0.22 6.21
N PHE A 66 -4.49 -0.82 5.85
CA PHE A 66 -4.09 -1.05 4.46
C PHE A 66 -5.23 -1.52 3.59
N PHE A 67 -6.37 -1.99 4.13
CA PHE A 67 -7.47 -2.50 3.33
C PHE A 67 -8.60 -1.47 3.24
N ILE A 68 -8.87 -1.00 2.03
CA ILE A 68 -10.02 -0.14 1.73
C ILE A 68 -11.15 -1.04 1.21
N PRO A 69 -12.36 -0.97 1.77
CA PRO A 69 -13.51 -1.61 1.15
C PRO A 69 -13.78 -0.94 -0.20
N ASN A 70 -13.80 -1.73 -1.28
CA ASN A 70 -14.34 -1.27 -2.55
C ASN A 70 -15.85 -1.17 -2.38
N VAL A 71 -16.29 -0.04 -1.85
CA VAL A 71 -17.64 0.43 -2.09
C VAL A 71 -17.64 0.80 -3.56
N GLU A 72 -18.07 -0.12 -4.41
CA GLU A 72 -18.46 0.23 -5.77
C GLU A 72 -19.44 1.38 -5.60
N LYS A 73 -18.99 2.59 -5.95
CA LYS A 73 -19.89 3.73 -6.02
C LYS A 73 -20.87 3.37 -7.11
N SER A 74 -22.02 2.84 -6.73
CA SER A 74 -23.24 2.97 -7.50
C SER A 74 -23.50 4.47 -7.57
N SER A 75 -22.86 5.11 -8.54
CA SER A 75 -23.14 6.47 -8.97
C SER A 75 -24.59 6.48 -9.46
N LYS A 76 -25.54 6.59 -8.54
CA LYS A 76 -26.86 7.12 -8.88
C LYS A 76 -26.63 8.58 -9.17
N GLY A 77 -26.59 8.91 -10.46
CA GLY A 77 -26.61 10.27 -10.94
C GLY A 77 -27.82 10.97 -10.32
N GLU A 78 -27.55 12.03 -9.57
CA GLU A 78 -28.53 13.03 -9.23
C GLU A 78 -28.65 13.92 -10.48
N ARG A 79 -29.83 13.87 -11.09
CA ARG A 79 -30.29 14.77 -12.16
C ARG A 79 -30.72 16.09 -11.56
#